data_AF-A0AAV4HSK5-F1
#
_entry.id   AF-A0AAV4HSK5-F1
#
_cell.length_a   1.000
_cell.length_b   1.000
_cell.length_c   1.000
_cell.angle_alpha   90.00
_cell.angle_beta   90.00
_cell.angle_gamma   90.00
#
_symmetry.space_group_name_H-M   'P 1'
#
loop_
_entity.id
_entity.type
_entity.pdbx_description
1 polymer ?
#
loop_
_entity_poly.entity_id
_entity_poly.type
_entity_poly.pdbx_seq_one_letter_code
_entity_poly.pdbx_strand_id
1 'polypeptide(L)'
;MHAYLMFSRYGGKLAEPVGFVLTDEIGTLVTNSDPGVTSVWTGYTREGYTPATDDTGGFWSDGTPATVDVGVWGHQEPDISMGSCAYMRLGSSGWRWYLDVCDRPRSFVCEATPCPTESFRCDSGRCVATNLRCNGENNCGDNSDERNCPSECSQYITDLQQDLVYPGTNIATYANQVTCQWVVEGATGGRVYLEVSGF
;
A
#
# COMPACT_ATOMS: atom_id res chain seq x y z
N MET A 1 -13.80 -13.72 1.84
CA MET A 1 -12.74 -14.07 2.84
C MET A 1 -11.29 -13.90 2.34
N HIS A 2 -10.96 -14.18 1.07
CA HIS A 2 -9.56 -14.16 0.59
C HIS A 2 -8.89 -12.76 0.48
N ALA A 3 -9.66 -11.71 0.19
CA ALA A 3 -9.08 -10.37 0.01
C ALA A 3 -8.47 -9.83 1.30
N TYR A 4 -9.13 -9.99 2.45
CA TYR A 4 -8.58 -9.58 3.75
C TYR A 4 -7.29 -10.32 4.13
N LEU A 5 -7.25 -11.65 3.93
CA LEU A 5 -6.07 -12.48 4.26
C LEU A 5 -4.82 -12.10 3.45
N MET A 6 -5.01 -11.53 2.26
CA MET A 6 -3.89 -11.05 1.44
C MET A 6 -3.17 -9.85 2.05
N PHE A 7 -3.83 -9.04 2.89
CA PHE A 7 -3.29 -7.76 3.39
C PHE A 7 -3.13 -7.68 4.90
N SER A 8 -3.88 -8.48 5.66
CA SER A 8 -3.60 -8.61 7.09
C SER A 8 -2.14 -9.03 7.34
N ARG A 9 -1.58 -9.85 6.44
CA ARG A 9 -0.14 -10.20 6.45
C ARG A 9 0.80 -9.01 6.24
N TYR A 10 0.36 -8.01 5.47
CA TYR A 10 1.08 -6.77 5.18
C TYR A 10 0.72 -5.64 6.14
N GLY A 11 0.07 -5.92 7.28
CA GLY A 11 -0.38 -4.90 8.23
C GLY A 11 -1.32 -3.87 7.62
N GLY A 12 -2.09 -4.25 6.59
CA GLY A 12 -3.12 -3.41 5.97
C GLY A 12 -4.51 -3.99 6.16
N LYS A 13 -5.52 -3.18 5.85
CA LYS A 13 -6.93 -3.57 5.85
C LYS A 13 -7.61 -3.21 4.54
N LEU A 14 -8.80 -3.73 4.29
CA LEU A 14 -9.61 -3.24 3.17
C LEU A 14 -10.06 -1.80 3.47
N ALA A 15 -10.12 -0.98 2.43
CA ALA A 15 -10.44 0.43 2.57
C ALA A 15 -11.81 0.64 3.22
N GLU A 16 -11.93 1.72 4.01
CA GLU A 16 -13.13 2.08 4.76
C GLU A 16 -13.70 3.42 4.27
N PRO A 17 -14.42 3.45 3.13
CA PRO A 17 -14.88 4.68 2.49
C PRO A 17 -16.07 5.35 3.22
N VAL A 18 -15.87 5.77 4.47
CA VAL A 18 -16.94 6.33 5.31
C VAL A 18 -17.50 7.61 4.70
N GLY A 19 -18.79 7.58 4.36
CA GLY A 19 -19.50 8.72 3.82
C GLY A 19 -19.10 9.11 2.39
N PHE A 20 -19.74 10.17 1.90
CA PHE A 20 -19.67 10.56 0.48
C PHE A 20 -18.27 10.94 0.02
N VAL A 21 -17.53 11.71 0.83
CA VAL A 21 -16.21 12.24 0.46
C VAL A 21 -15.21 11.12 0.24
N LEU A 22 -15.03 10.21 1.22
CA LEU A 22 -14.07 9.12 1.12
C LEU A 22 -14.49 8.08 0.05
N THR A 23 -15.78 7.85 -0.12
CA THR A 23 -16.31 7.02 -1.22
C THR A 23 -15.89 7.59 -2.58
N ASP A 24 -15.99 8.90 -2.78
CA ASP A 24 -15.63 9.54 -4.06
C ASP A 24 -14.12 9.61 -4.27
N GLU A 25 -13.33 9.89 -3.22
CA GLU A 25 -11.86 9.89 -3.29
C GLU A 25 -11.30 8.50 -3.64
N ILE A 26 -11.75 7.45 -2.94
CA ILE A 26 -11.35 6.07 -3.24
C ILE A 26 -11.81 5.68 -4.65
N GLY A 27 -13.04 6.05 -5.03
CA GLY A 27 -13.55 5.80 -6.37
C GLY A 27 -12.71 6.46 -7.47
N THR A 28 -12.29 7.70 -7.26
CA THR A 28 -11.42 8.46 -8.18
C THR A 28 -10.03 7.82 -8.26
N LEU A 29 -9.48 7.39 -7.13
CA LEU A 29 -8.21 6.66 -7.08
C LEU A 29 -8.28 5.38 -7.93
N VAL A 30 -9.37 4.61 -7.80
CA VAL A 30 -9.60 3.39 -8.58
C VAL A 30 -9.66 3.70 -10.07
N THR A 31 -10.47 4.68 -10.49
CA THR A 31 -10.59 5.04 -11.91
C THR A 31 -9.29 5.56 -12.52
N ASN A 32 -8.48 6.29 -11.75
CA ASN A 32 -7.20 6.81 -12.22
C ASN A 32 -6.13 5.71 -12.31
N SER A 33 -6.17 4.73 -11.42
CA SER A 33 -5.22 3.62 -11.38
C SER A 33 -5.51 2.59 -12.48
N ASP A 34 -6.79 2.24 -12.66
CA ASP A 34 -7.25 1.33 -13.72
C ASP A 34 -8.66 1.72 -14.18
N PRO A 35 -8.79 2.41 -15.34
CA PRO A 35 -10.10 2.82 -15.88
C PRO A 35 -11.04 1.66 -16.20
N GLY A 36 -10.54 0.42 -16.31
CA GLY A 36 -11.36 -0.77 -16.54
C GLY A 36 -12.07 -1.26 -15.28
N VAL A 37 -11.65 -0.82 -14.09
CA VAL A 37 -12.24 -1.23 -12.81
C VAL A 37 -13.43 -0.35 -12.48
N THR A 38 -14.62 -0.94 -12.58
CA THR A 38 -15.91 -0.26 -12.29
C THR A 38 -16.54 -0.66 -10.96
N SER A 39 -15.93 -1.61 -10.24
CA SER A 39 -16.40 -2.05 -8.93
C SER A 39 -15.29 -2.60 -8.06
N VAL A 40 -15.33 -2.29 -6.77
CA VAL A 40 -14.32 -2.69 -5.78
C VAL A 40 -14.96 -3.08 -4.45
N TRP A 41 -14.45 -4.11 -3.78
CA TRP A 41 -14.84 -4.40 -2.39
C TRP A 41 -14.43 -3.27 -1.46
N THR A 42 -15.26 -3.00 -0.45
CA THR A 42 -14.91 -2.18 0.72
C THR A 42 -14.58 -3.12 1.88
N GLY A 43 -14.12 -2.54 3.00
CA GLY A 43 -13.90 -3.30 4.23
C GLY A 43 -15.17 -3.65 5.00
N TYR A 44 -16.35 -3.17 4.63
CA TYR A 44 -17.56 -3.40 5.41
C TYR A 44 -18.20 -4.76 5.12
N THR A 45 -18.58 -5.46 6.18
CA THR A 45 -19.31 -6.73 6.12
C THR A 45 -20.37 -6.82 7.22
N ARG A 46 -21.43 -7.57 6.93
CA ARG A 46 -22.49 -7.96 7.88
C ARG A 46 -22.42 -9.46 8.20
N GLU A 47 -21.36 -10.14 7.77
CA GLU A 47 -21.13 -11.54 8.09
C GLU A 47 -21.00 -11.72 9.61
N GLY A 48 -21.72 -12.69 10.17
CA GLY A 48 -21.72 -12.96 11.62
C GLY A 48 -22.58 -12.03 12.47
N TYR A 49 -23.25 -11.03 11.88
CA TYR A 49 -24.14 -10.13 12.60
C TYR A 49 -25.52 -10.78 12.81
N THR A 50 -25.97 -10.90 14.07
CA THR A 50 -27.32 -11.37 14.43
C THR A 50 -28.20 -10.20 14.91
N PRO A 51 -29.42 -10.02 14.38
CA PRO A 51 -30.33 -8.94 14.78
C PRO A 51 -30.97 -9.26 16.14
N ALA A 52 -30.22 -9.07 17.22
CA ALA A 52 -30.72 -9.35 18.57
C ALA A 52 -31.08 -8.08 19.35
N THR A 53 -30.47 -6.90 19.07
CA THR A 53 -30.71 -5.71 19.90
C THR A 53 -30.55 -4.33 19.23
N ASP A 54 -30.07 -4.20 17.98
CA ASP A 54 -29.90 -2.87 17.34
C ASP A 54 -29.74 -2.97 15.81
N ASP A 55 -30.79 -2.65 15.04
CA ASP A 55 -30.98 -2.93 13.59
C ASP A 55 -29.95 -2.36 12.60
N THR A 56 -28.84 -1.76 13.06
CA THR A 56 -27.98 -0.89 12.24
C THR A 56 -26.53 -1.37 12.08
N GLY A 57 -26.19 -2.61 12.45
CA GLY A 57 -24.78 -3.03 12.60
C GLY A 57 -24.11 -3.77 11.43
N GLY A 58 -22.78 -3.67 11.41
CA GLY A 58 -21.82 -4.48 10.65
C GLY A 58 -20.43 -4.39 11.27
N PHE A 59 -19.41 -4.88 10.56
CA PHE A 59 -18.01 -4.84 10.97
C PHE A 59 -17.15 -4.37 9.80
N TRP A 60 -16.07 -3.67 10.11
CA TRP A 60 -14.98 -3.47 9.17
C TRP A 60 -14.11 -4.73 9.08
N SER A 61 -13.27 -4.78 8.05
CA SER A 61 -12.43 -5.96 7.78
C SER A 61 -11.41 -6.25 8.88
N ASP A 62 -11.08 -5.26 9.70
CA ASP A 62 -10.22 -5.42 10.88
C ASP A 62 -10.99 -5.88 12.14
N GLY A 63 -12.30 -6.12 12.03
CA GLY A 63 -13.18 -6.55 13.12
C GLY A 63 -13.74 -5.40 13.95
N THR A 64 -13.41 -4.15 13.63
CA THR A 64 -13.98 -3.00 14.34
C THR A 64 -15.49 -2.86 14.03
N PRO A 65 -16.35 -2.60 15.03
CA PRO A 65 -17.77 -2.42 14.80
C PRO A 65 -18.07 -1.20 13.92
N ALA A 66 -19.05 -1.33 13.03
CA ALA A 66 -19.50 -0.28 12.13
C ALA A 66 -21.03 -0.19 12.11
N THR A 67 -21.57 1.01 11.86
CA THR A 67 -23.00 1.17 11.57
C THR A 67 -23.24 1.10 10.07
N VAL A 68 -24.48 0.84 9.67
CA VAL A 68 -24.91 0.85 8.26
C VAL A 68 -24.83 2.25 7.66
N ASP A 69 -24.99 3.30 8.48
CA ASP A 69 -25.01 4.70 8.04
C ASP A 69 -23.65 5.21 7.54
N VAL A 70 -22.57 4.48 7.80
CA VAL A 70 -21.24 4.80 7.25
C VAL A 70 -21.18 4.63 5.73
N GLY A 71 -22.06 3.80 5.17
CA GLY A 71 -22.08 3.45 3.75
C GLY A 71 -22.87 4.45 2.90
N VAL A 72 -22.37 4.71 1.69
CA VAL A 72 -23.04 5.56 0.70
C VAL A 72 -23.85 4.67 -0.23
N TRP A 73 -24.94 4.12 0.28
CA TRP A 73 -25.73 3.08 -0.38
C TRP A 73 -26.38 3.55 -1.70
N GLY A 74 -26.49 2.61 -2.63
CA GLY A 74 -27.28 2.76 -3.85
C GLY A 74 -28.78 2.78 -3.58
N HIS A 75 -29.56 2.96 -4.63
CA HIS A 75 -31.02 2.84 -4.55
C HIS A 75 -31.42 1.43 -4.10
N GLN A 76 -32.30 1.33 -3.10
CA GLN A 76 -32.78 0.07 -2.50
C GLN A 76 -31.70 -0.78 -1.80
N GLU A 77 -30.58 -0.18 -1.42
CA GLU A 77 -29.52 -0.82 -0.63
C GLU A 77 -29.52 -0.31 0.82
N PRO A 78 -28.97 -1.07 1.78
CA PRO A 78 -28.39 -2.42 1.63
C PRO A 78 -29.45 -3.52 1.48
N ASP A 79 -29.39 -4.29 0.40
CA ASP A 79 -30.22 -5.48 0.21
C ASP A 79 -29.54 -6.71 0.81
N ILE A 80 -29.96 -7.07 2.03
CA ILE A 80 -29.39 -8.21 2.77
C ILE A 80 -29.62 -9.56 2.09
N SER A 81 -30.56 -9.64 1.15
CA SER A 81 -30.80 -10.87 0.39
C SER A 81 -29.72 -11.12 -0.67
N MET A 82 -29.02 -10.07 -1.09
CA MET A 82 -27.96 -10.13 -2.11
C MET A 82 -26.62 -10.58 -1.55
N GLY A 83 -26.41 -10.44 -0.24
CA GLY A 83 -25.23 -10.92 0.46
C GLY A 83 -24.92 -10.09 1.70
N SER A 84 -23.68 -10.19 2.17
CA SER A 84 -23.27 -9.56 3.43
C SER A 84 -22.00 -8.72 3.30
N CYS A 85 -21.27 -8.79 2.18
CA CYS A 85 -20.09 -7.96 1.97
C CYS A 85 -20.44 -6.75 1.11
N ALA A 86 -19.94 -5.58 1.49
CA ALA A 86 -20.19 -4.35 0.75
C ALA A 86 -19.12 -4.10 -0.32
N TYR A 87 -19.57 -3.70 -1.50
CA TYR A 87 -18.72 -3.22 -2.58
C TYR A 87 -19.22 -1.89 -3.09
N MET A 88 -18.32 -1.08 -3.64
CA MET A 88 -18.64 0.12 -4.37
C MET A 88 -18.71 -0.17 -5.86
N ARG A 89 -19.62 0.49 -6.56
CA ARG A 89 -19.72 0.45 -8.03
C ARG A 89 -19.93 1.85 -8.58
N LEU A 90 -19.25 2.15 -9.69
CA LEU A 90 -19.44 3.39 -10.43
C LEU A 90 -20.76 3.32 -11.23
N GLY A 91 -21.65 4.27 -10.96
CA GLY A 91 -22.88 4.48 -11.73
C GLY A 91 -23.00 5.91 -12.24
N SER A 92 -24.18 6.26 -12.77
CA SER A 92 -24.47 7.63 -13.25
C SER A 92 -24.46 8.69 -12.15
N SER A 93 -24.63 8.28 -10.89
CA SER A 93 -24.68 9.16 -9.71
C SER A 93 -23.41 9.07 -8.86
N GLY A 94 -22.30 8.67 -9.49
CA GLY A 94 -21.02 8.42 -8.84
C GLY A 94 -20.92 7.02 -8.24
N TRP A 95 -19.94 6.87 -7.35
CA TRP A 95 -19.69 5.61 -6.65
C TRP A 95 -20.72 5.40 -5.53
N ARG A 96 -21.35 4.23 -5.51
CA ARG A 96 -22.34 3.84 -4.50
C ARG A 96 -22.09 2.43 -3.99
N TRP A 97 -22.50 2.18 -2.75
CA TRP A 97 -22.33 0.92 -2.03
C TRP A 97 -23.51 -0.02 -2.30
N TYR A 98 -23.21 -1.31 -2.37
CA TYR A 98 -24.14 -2.39 -2.61
C TYR A 98 -23.68 -3.63 -1.83
N LEU A 99 -24.61 -4.52 -1.46
CA LEU A 99 -24.25 -5.82 -0.89
C LEU A 99 -24.16 -6.91 -1.96
N ASP A 100 -23.22 -7.83 -1.76
CA ASP A 100 -23.08 -9.03 -2.59
C ASP A 100 -22.46 -10.18 -1.77
N VAL A 101 -22.48 -11.38 -2.35
CA VAL A 101 -21.89 -12.58 -1.76
C VAL A 101 -20.38 -12.40 -1.64
N CYS A 102 -19.86 -12.60 -0.43
CA CYS A 102 -18.47 -12.32 -0.05
C CYS A 102 -17.39 -13.10 -0.82
N ASP A 103 -17.76 -14.18 -1.49
CA ASP A 103 -16.84 -15.04 -2.26
C ASP A 103 -16.75 -14.67 -3.74
N ARG A 104 -17.49 -13.65 -4.19
CA ARG A 104 -17.40 -13.20 -5.58
C ARG A 104 -16.06 -12.52 -5.87
N PRO A 105 -15.41 -12.85 -7.00
CA PRO A 105 -14.17 -12.20 -7.40
C PRO A 105 -14.47 -10.74 -7.77
N ARG A 106 -13.78 -9.82 -7.11
CA ARG A 106 -13.83 -8.38 -7.42
C ARG A 106 -12.50 -7.75 -7.03
N SER A 107 -12.14 -6.68 -7.72
CA SER A 107 -11.07 -5.79 -7.29
C SER A 107 -11.38 -5.22 -5.91
N PHE A 108 -10.38 -4.69 -5.22
CA PHE A 108 -10.54 -4.13 -3.89
C PHE A 108 -9.48 -3.05 -3.66
N VAL A 109 -9.73 -2.17 -2.70
CA VAL A 109 -8.78 -1.13 -2.30
C VAL A 109 -8.30 -1.44 -0.90
N CYS A 110 -7.00 -1.22 -0.67
CA CYS A 110 -6.38 -1.46 0.62
C CYS A 110 -5.96 -0.14 1.26
N GLU A 111 -6.14 -0.05 2.56
CA GLU A 111 -5.66 1.02 3.39
C GLU A 111 -4.54 0.48 4.28
N ALA A 112 -3.43 1.22 4.31
CA ALA A 112 -2.27 0.91 5.11
C ALA A 112 -1.74 2.19 5.74
N THR A 113 -1.35 2.14 7.01
CA THR A 113 -0.65 3.25 7.64
C THR A 113 0.66 3.49 6.88
N PRO A 114 0.87 4.70 6.33
CA PRO A 114 2.12 5.01 5.65
C PRO A 114 3.26 4.94 6.67
N CYS A 115 4.38 4.38 6.24
CA CYS A 115 5.57 4.42 7.06
C CYS A 115 6.13 5.87 7.12
N PRO A 116 6.83 6.25 8.21
CA PRO A 116 7.50 7.55 8.29
C PRO A 116 8.43 7.81 7.09
N THR A 117 8.73 9.08 6.79
CA THR A 117 9.79 9.42 5.84
C THR A 117 11.11 8.76 6.24
N GLU A 118 11.91 8.32 5.26
CA GLU A 118 13.16 7.57 5.49
C GLU A 118 12.98 6.23 6.22
N SER A 119 11.91 5.50 5.89
CA SER A 119 11.71 4.15 6.39
C SER A 119 11.30 3.15 5.31
N PHE A 120 11.64 1.89 5.54
CA PHE A 120 11.30 0.74 4.71
C PHE A 120 10.12 -0.01 5.33
N ARG A 121 9.13 -0.36 4.50
CA ARG A 121 7.98 -1.16 4.90
C ARG A 121 8.26 -2.65 4.70
N CYS A 122 8.27 -3.37 5.80
CA CYS A 122 8.42 -4.82 5.85
C CYS A 122 7.21 -5.52 5.24
N ASP A 123 7.38 -6.79 4.83
CA ASP A 123 6.28 -7.64 4.38
C ASP A 123 5.27 -7.92 5.51
N SER A 124 5.71 -7.87 6.77
CA SER A 124 4.89 -7.94 7.97
C SER A 124 4.03 -6.69 8.20
N GLY A 125 4.24 -5.64 7.40
CA GLY A 125 3.62 -4.32 7.59
C GLY A 125 4.32 -3.42 8.61
N ARG A 126 5.34 -3.91 9.32
CA ARG A 126 6.18 -3.09 10.20
C ARG A 126 6.99 -2.10 9.37
N CYS A 127 7.30 -0.95 9.95
CA CYS A 127 8.24 0.01 9.36
C CYS A 127 9.56 -0.05 10.14
N VAL A 128 10.67 -0.13 9.42
CA VAL A 128 12.03 -0.01 9.96
C VAL A 128 12.72 1.17 9.28
N ALA A 129 13.66 1.83 9.95
CA ALA A 129 14.36 2.95 9.34
C ALA A 129 15.15 2.48 8.09
N THR A 130 15.29 3.33 7.07
CA THR A 130 15.95 2.93 5.80
C THR A 130 17.39 2.43 6.02
N ASN A 131 18.09 2.96 7.03
CA ASN A 131 19.43 2.53 7.41
C ASN A 131 19.48 1.14 8.09
N LEU A 132 18.33 0.58 8.45
CA LEU A 132 18.19 -0.78 8.96
C LEU A 132 17.89 -1.79 7.86
N ARG A 133 17.60 -1.34 6.63
CA ARG A 133 17.43 -2.23 5.50
C ARG A 133 18.80 -2.71 5.02
N CYS A 134 18.96 -4.02 4.83
CA CYS A 134 20.18 -4.65 4.36
C CYS A 134 21.37 -4.54 5.32
N ASN A 135 21.11 -4.45 6.61
CA ASN A 135 22.16 -4.29 7.62
C ASN A 135 22.67 -5.63 8.19
N GLY A 136 22.17 -6.76 7.68
CA GLY A 136 22.49 -8.10 8.15
C GLY A 136 21.68 -8.57 9.35
N GLU A 137 20.74 -7.77 9.86
CA GLU A 137 19.86 -8.11 10.98
C GLU A 137 18.40 -8.16 10.55
N ASN A 138 17.65 -9.11 11.08
CA ASN A 138 16.20 -9.17 10.88
C ASN A 138 15.49 -8.16 11.79
N ASN A 139 15.47 -6.88 11.42
CA ASN A 139 14.77 -5.84 12.15
C ASN A 139 13.25 -5.85 11.85
N CYS A 140 12.86 -6.33 10.69
CA CYS A 140 11.45 -6.50 10.32
C CYS A 140 10.73 -7.63 11.11
N GLY A 141 11.46 -8.60 11.63
CA GLY A 141 10.95 -9.84 12.25
C GLY A 141 10.61 -10.96 11.26
N ASP A 142 10.41 -10.63 9.98
CA ASP A 142 10.11 -11.56 8.88
C ASP A 142 11.23 -11.64 7.82
N ASN A 143 12.37 -11.00 8.09
CA ASN A 143 13.56 -10.92 7.24
C ASN A 143 13.32 -10.24 5.88
N SER A 144 12.30 -9.39 5.76
CA SER A 144 11.97 -8.65 4.54
C SER A 144 12.89 -7.48 4.24
N ASP A 145 13.46 -6.87 5.27
CA ASP A 145 14.54 -5.87 5.21
C ASP A 145 15.83 -6.42 4.60
N GLU A 146 16.09 -7.71 4.81
CA GLU A 146 17.31 -8.39 4.36
C GLU A 146 17.15 -9.14 3.04
N ARG A 147 16.04 -8.92 2.31
CA ARG A 147 15.79 -9.52 0.99
C ARG A 147 16.02 -8.50 -0.12
N ASN A 148 16.52 -9.00 -1.27
CA ASN A 148 16.80 -8.20 -2.46
C ASN A 148 17.71 -6.99 -2.16
N CYS A 149 18.69 -7.20 -1.28
CA CYS A 149 19.70 -6.22 -0.98
C CYS A 149 20.63 -6.03 -2.18
N PRO A 150 21.03 -4.78 -2.50
CA PRO A 150 22.03 -4.54 -3.53
C PRO A 150 23.30 -5.32 -3.17
N SER A 151 23.69 -6.26 -4.03
CA SER A 151 24.94 -7.02 -3.88
C SER A 151 26.17 -6.19 -4.27
N GLU A 152 25.95 -5.08 -4.97
CA GLU A 152 26.98 -4.19 -5.51
C GLU A 152 26.55 -2.72 -5.35
N CYS A 153 27.49 -1.86 -5.01
CA CYS A 153 27.29 -0.41 -5.02
C CYS A 153 27.74 0.14 -6.38
N SER A 154 26.95 -0.17 -7.43
CA SER A 154 27.22 0.28 -8.80
C SER A 154 26.17 1.31 -9.23
N GLN A 155 26.59 2.53 -9.55
CA GLN A 155 25.73 3.63 -10.00
C GLN A 155 26.14 4.09 -11.39
N TYR A 156 25.18 4.30 -12.27
CA TYR A 156 25.38 4.74 -13.65
C TYR A 156 24.70 6.09 -13.87
N ILE A 157 25.47 7.13 -14.18
CA ILE A 157 24.97 8.50 -14.29
C ILE A 157 25.16 8.99 -15.72
N THR A 158 24.04 9.36 -16.35
CA THR A 158 23.98 9.90 -17.72
C THR A 158 23.56 11.37 -17.77
N ASP A 159 23.22 12.00 -16.63
CA ASP A 159 22.78 13.39 -16.54
C ASP A 159 23.54 14.14 -15.43
N LEU A 160 24.09 15.32 -15.78
CA LEU A 160 25.07 16.10 -15.01
C LEU A 160 24.47 16.92 -13.86
N GLN A 161 23.21 16.67 -13.49
CA GLN A 161 22.49 17.43 -12.45
C GLN A 161 22.31 16.68 -11.13
N GLN A 162 22.97 15.54 -10.93
CA GLN A 162 22.86 14.75 -9.70
C GLN A 162 24.11 14.88 -8.81
N ASP A 163 23.91 15.22 -7.55
CA ASP A 163 24.95 15.14 -6.52
C ASP A 163 25.30 13.66 -6.25
N LEU A 164 26.59 13.33 -6.35
CA LEU A 164 27.13 12.03 -5.96
C LEU A 164 27.14 11.92 -4.43
N VAL A 165 26.06 11.40 -3.85
CA VAL A 165 25.99 11.10 -2.43
C VAL A 165 26.59 9.71 -2.18
N TYR A 166 27.72 9.66 -1.47
CA TYR A 166 28.26 8.41 -0.90
C TYR A 166 27.13 7.66 -0.15
N PRO A 167 27.03 6.32 -0.19
CA PRO A 167 26.05 5.63 0.66
C PRO A 167 26.35 5.98 2.12
N GLY A 168 25.53 6.85 2.70
CA GLY A 168 25.84 7.55 3.95
C GLY A 168 26.33 6.60 5.04
N THR A 169 27.54 6.88 5.54
CA THR A 169 28.21 6.44 6.79
C THR A 169 28.05 5.02 7.36
N ASN A 170 27.29 4.13 6.73
CA ASN A 170 27.11 2.75 7.19
C ASN A 170 27.79 1.79 6.21
N ILE A 171 29.12 1.81 6.26
CA ILE A 171 30.00 0.80 5.63
C ILE A 171 29.70 -0.63 6.12
N ALA A 172 28.92 -0.78 7.22
CA ALA A 172 28.45 -2.06 7.74
C ALA A 172 27.35 -2.74 6.88
N THR A 173 26.76 -2.03 5.90
CA THR A 173 25.64 -2.50 5.04
C THR A 173 26.10 -3.32 3.82
N TYR A 174 27.41 -3.50 3.66
CA TYR A 174 28.00 -4.14 2.50
C TYR A 174 28.83 -5.33 2.98
N ALA A 175 28.70 -6.48 2.30
CA ALA A 175 29.53 -7.65 2.57
C ALA A 175 31.01 -7.22 2.63
N ASN A 176 31.79 -7.75 3.56
CA ASN A 176 33.21 -7.42 3.69
C ASN A 176 33.87 -7.41 2.29
N GLN A 177 34.36 -6.25 1.85
CA GLN A 177 35.00 -6.00 0.54
C GLN A 177 34.11 -5.67 -0.67
N VAL A 178 33.02 -4.90 -0.53
CA VAL A 178 32.37 -4.34 -1.73
C VAL A 178 33.27 -3.28 -2.37
N THR A 179 33.65 -3.52 -3.62
CA THR A 179 34.28 -2.52 -4.48
C THR A 179 33.17 -1.70 -5.11
N CYS A 180 32.96 -0.46 -4.67
CA CYS A 180 31.97 0.43 -5.26
C CYS A 180 32.49 0.95 -6.62
N GLN A 181 31.63 0.94 -7.64
CA GLN A 181 31.98 1.45 -8.96
C GLN A 181 30.96 2.52 -9.39
N TRP A 182 31.45 3.70 -9.74
CA TRP A 182 30.64 4.73 -10.38
C TRP A 182 31.05 4.85 -11.85
N VAL A 183 30.07 4.85 -12.74
CA VAL A 183 30.29 5.13 -14.16
C VAL A 183 29.59 6.45 -14.48
N VAL A 184 30.39 7.44 -14.89
CA VAL A 184 29.92 8.77 -15.28
C VAL A 184 30.13 8.92 -16.77
N GLU A 185 29.03 9.05 -17.52
CA GLU A 185 29.08 9.32 -18.96
C GLU A 185 28.67 10.75 -19.27
N GLY A 186 29.48 11.43 -20.09
CA GLY A 186 29.21 12.78 -20.59
C GLY A 186 28.97 12.80 -22.09
N ALA A 187 28.38 13.88 -22.59
CA ALA A 187 28.20 14.10 -24.03
C ALA A 187 29.53 14.06 -24.79
N THR A 188 29.51 13.62 -26.05
CA THR A 188 30.71 13.57 -26.91
C THR A 188 31.35 14.95 -27.02
N GLY A 189 32.61 15.09 -26.56
CA GLY A 189 33.34 16.36 -26.52
C GLY A 189 33.12 17.19 -25.24
N GLY A 190 32.30 16.71 -24.30
CA GLY A 190 32.13 17.28 -22.97
C GLY A 190 33.34 17.01 -22.06
N ARG A 191 33.42 17.75 -20.96
CA ARG A 191 34.41 17.53 -19.89
C ARG A 191 33.67 17.12 -18.62
N VAL A 192 34.14 16.06 -17.96
CA VAL A 192 33.65 15.62 -16.66
C VAL A 192 34.60 16.17 -15.59
N TYR A 193 34.05 16.85 -14.58
CA TYR A 193 34.80 17.31 -13.41
C TYR A 193 34.30 16.54 -12.18
N LEU A 194 35.23 15.91 -11.46
CA LEU A 194 34.95 15.22 -10.21
C LEU A 194 35.58 16.01 -9.07
N GLU A 195 34.77 16.44 -8.11
CA GLU A 195 35.23 17.05 -6.87
C GLU A 195 34.96 16.09 -5.72
N VAL A 196 36.02 15.66 -5.05
CA VAL A 196 35.92 14.77 -3.88
C VAL A 196 36.08 15.63 -2.63
N SER A 197 35.04 15.70 -1.80
CA SER A 197 35.05 16.46 -0.55
C SER A 197 34.83 15.53 0.65
N GLY A 198 35.79 15.53 1.57
CA GLY A 198 35.73 14.77 2.84
C GLY A 198 36.33 13.36 2.78
N PHE A 199 37.16 13.04 3.78
CA PHE A 199 37.51 11.68 4.20
C PHE A 199 36.87 11.42 5.56
#